data_AF-A0A4Q2XAX3-F1
#
_entry.id   AF-A0A4Q2XAX3-F1
#
_cell.length_a   1.000
_cell.length_b   1.000
_cell.length_c   1.000
_cell.angle_alpha   90.00
_cell.angle_beta   90.00
_cell.angle_gamma   90.00
#
_symmetry.space_group_name_H-M   'P 1'
#
loop_
_entity.id
_entity.type
_entity.pdbx_description
1 polymer ?
#
loop_
_entity_poly.entity_id
_entity_poly.type
_entity_poly.pdbx_seq_one_letter_code
_entity_poly.pdbx_strand_id
1 'polypeptide(L)'
;MSETTSSVSEKAEPDTSLHTQGPLPHEDLTIAEQLEAMWTEDKDHPGEESFRCEDGKTHSIDKDQLSRFLREFGALHPSDYQSQHGTDWRDDLFR
;
A
#
# COMPACT_ATOMS: atom_id res chain seq x y z
N MET A 1 63.89 -16.29 -2.36
CA MET A 1 63.25 -17.36 -3.12
C MET A 1 62.08 -17.88 -2.30
N SER A 2 60.89 -17.89 -2.90
CA SER A 2 59.73 -18.74 -2.62
C SER A 2 59.06 -18.66 -1.23
N GLU A 3 57.73 -18.72 -1.03
CA GLU A 3 56.50 -18.61 -1.84
C GLU A 3 55.33 -18.94 -0.87
N THR A 4 54.11 -18.46 -1.18
CA THR A 4 52.78 -19.05 -0.82
C THR A 4 52.32 -19.05 0.68
N THR A 5 51.07 -18.84 1.10
CA THR A 5 49.69 -18.90 0.51
C THR A 5 48.77 -17.90 1.26
N SER A 6 48.08 -16.99 0.58
CA SER A 6 46.62 -17.01 0.29
C SER A 6 45.66 -17.55 1.37
N SER A 7 44.79 -16.64 1.81
CA SER A 7 43.35 -16.74 2.09
C SER A 7 42.76 -18.04 2.64
N VAL A 8 42.20 -17.93 3.85
CA VAL A 8 40.98 -18.66 4.23
C VAL A 8 39.91 -17.64 4.62
N SER A 9 38.92 -17.50 3.74
CA SER A 9 37.60 -16.94 4.08
C SER A 9 36.90 -17.93 4.98
N GLU A 10 36.53 -17.53 6.20
CA GLU A 10 35.59 -18.34 6.98
C GLU A 10 34.71 -17.49 7.92
N LYS A 11 33.43 -17.40 7.53
CA LYS A 11 32.20 -17.32 8.35
C LYS A 11 32.02 -16.04 9.20
N ALA A 12 30.85 -15.41 9.27
CA ALA A 12 29.50 -15.82 8.93
C ALA A 12 28.68 -14.56 8.61
N GLU A 13 27.90 -14.60 7.54
CA GLU A 13 26.64 -13.88 7.54
C GLU A 13 25.71 -14.67 8.48
N PRO A 14 25.13 -14.01 9.50
CA PRO A 14 23.74 -13.62 9.32
C PRO A 14 23.37 -12.41 10.18
N ASP A 15 23.08 -11.27 9.57
CA ASP A 15 21.99 -10.42 10.07
C ASP A 15 21.58 -9.48 8.95
N THR A 16 21.12 -10.05 7.84
CA THR A 16 20.00 -9.39 7.19
C THR A 16 18.89 -9.51 8.22
N SER A 17 18.74 -8.49 9.05
CA SER A 17 17.53 -8.28 9.83
C SER A 17 16.42 -8.24 8.79
N LEU A 18 15.88 -9.43 8.49
CA LEU A 18 14.57 -9.62 7.91
C LEU A 18 13.71 -8.76 8.81
N HIS A 19 13.36 -7.57 8.32
CA HIS A 19 12.31 -6.78 8.90
C HIS A 19 11.13 -7.74 8.98
N THR A 20 10.97 -8.32 10.17
CA THR A 20 9.79 -9.05 10.57
C THR A 20 8.79 -7.94 10.83
N GLN A 21 8.43 -7.23 9.75
CA GLN A 21 7.13 -6.65 9.62
C GLN A 21 6.23 -7.89 9.56
N GLY A 22 5.89 -8.42 10.74
CA GLY A 22 4.68 -9.22 10.85
C GLY A 22 3.57 -8.41 10.19
N PRO A 23 2.61 -9.07 9.52
CA PRO A 23 1.69 -8.41 8.62
C PRO A 23 1.17 -7.16 9.32
N LEU A 24 1.46 -6.01 8.72
CA LEU A 24 1.02 -4.75 9.27
C LEU A 24 -0.49 -4.89 9.49
N PRO A 25 -1.06 -4.38 10.58
CA PRO A 25 -2.49 -4.56 10.88
C PRO A 25 -3.43 -4.00 9.80
N HIS A 26 -2.88 -3.29 8.80
CA HIS A 26 -3.56 -2.76 7.62
C HIS A 26 -3.55 -3.72 6.40
N GLU A 27 -2.84 -4.86 6.48
CA GLU A 27 -2.77 -5.91 5.45
C GLU A 27 -3.91 -6.94 5.54
N ASP A 28 -4.92 -6.69 6.36
CA ASP A 28 -6.18 -7.46 6.36
C ASP A 28 -7.39 -6.58 6.01
N LEU A 29 -7.18 -5.27 5.82
CA LEU A 29 -8.26 -4.34 5.52
C LEU A 29 -8.64 -4.46 4.05
N THR A 30 -9.94 -4.52 3.81
CA THR A 30 -10.50 -4.36 2.47
C THR A 30 -10.27 -2.94 1.96
N ILE A 31 -10.38 -2.74 0.65
CA ILE A 31 -10.24 -1.40 0.05
C ILE A 31 -11.23 -0.40 0.65
N ALA A 32 -12.45 -0.83 0.97
CA ALA A 32 -13.44 0.01 1.65
C ALA A 32 -12.97 0.47 3.03
N GLU A 33 -12.41 -0.43 3.82
CA GLU A 33 -11.90 -0.11 5.16
C GLU A 33 -10.65 0.78 5.11
N GLN A 34 -9.76 0.55 4.12
CA GLN A 34 -8.63 1.45 3.89
C GLN A 34 -9.09 2.86 3.47
N LEU A 35 -10.12 2.96 2.63
CA LEU A 35 -10.73 4.25 2.27
C LEU A 35 -11.34 4.94 3.48
N GLU A 36 -12.08 4.22 4.31
CA GLU A 36 -12.65 4.77 5.54
C GLU A 36 -11.55 5.28 6.49
N ALA A 37 -10.43 4.56 6.60
CA ALA A 37 -9.29 4.99 7.40
C ALA A 37 -8.59 6.25 6.85
N MET A 38 -8.63 6.46 5.53
CA MET A 38 -8.07 7.64 4.87
C MET A 38 -9.06 8.79 4.77
N TRP A 39 -10.35 8.55 5.00
CA TRP A 39 -11.40 9.54 4.84
C TRP A 39 -11.15 10.75 5.75
N THR A 40 -11.35 11.93 5.19
CA THR A 40 -11.23 13.20 5.90
C THR A 40 -12.37 14.12 5.50
N GLU A 41 -12.96 14.80 6.49
CA GLU A 41 -13.97 15.82 6.23
C GLU A 41 -13.31 17.03 5.57
N ASP A 42 -13.64 17.28 4.31
CA ASP A 42 -13.30 18.50 3.58
C ASP A 42 -14.56 19.30 3.26
N LYS A 43 -14.55 20.60 3.57
CA LYS A 43 -15.71 21.49 3.41
C LYS A 43 -15.64 22.33 2.14
N ASP A 44 -14.52 22.29 1.43
CA ASP A 44 -14.28 23.08 0.23
C ASP A 44 -14.86 22.38 -1.01
N HIS A 45 -15.10 21.06 -0.94
CA HIS A 45 -15.59 20.22 -2.03
C HIS A 45 -16.96 19.56 -1.76
N PRO A 46 -18.08 20.32 -1.81
CA PRO A 46 -19.41 19.77 -1.57
C PRO A 46 -19.82 18.78 -2.67
N GLY A 47 -20.01 17.52 -2.30
CA GLY A 47 -20.41 16.44 -3.22
C GLY A 47 -19.30 15.42 -3.49
N GLU A 48 -18.08 15.72 -3.06
CA GLU A 48 -16.92 14.83 -3.15
C GLU A 48 -16.61 14.25 -1.76
N GLU A 49 -15.86 13.16 -1.74
CA GLU A 49 -15.26 12.56 -0.56
C GLU A 49 -13.75 12.75 -0.65
N SER A 50 -13.16 13.26 0.42
CA SER A 50 -11.74 13.55 0.48
C SER A 50 -11.01 12.50 1.29
N PHE A 51 -9.85 12.08 0.78
CA PHE A 51 -9.01 11.05 1.37
C PHE A 51 -7.60 11.57 1.54
N ARG A 52 -7.07 11.52 2.75
CA ARG A 52 -5.68 11.89 3.04
C ARG A 52 -4.80 10.65 2.94
N CYS A 53 -3.92 10.64 1.95
CA CYS A 53 -2.92 9.60 1.76
C CYS A 53 -1.74 9.78 2.74
N GLU A 54 -0.95 8.72 2.94
CA GLU A 54 0.25 8.73 3.79
C GLU A 54 1.34 9.72 3.34
N ASP A 55 1.37 10.04 2.04
CA ASP A 55 2.22 11.09 1.45
C ASP A 55 1.80 12.52 1.87
N GLY A 56 0.68 12.67 2.58
CA GLY A 56 0.16 13.93 3.09
C GLY A 56 -0.69 14.71 2.08
N LYS A 57 -0.84 14.20 0.85
CA LYS A 57 -1.78 14.73 -0.13
C LYS A 57 -3.21 14.29 0.17
N THR A 58 -4.14 15.22 -0.04
CA THR A 58 -5.58 14.95 -0.03
C THR A 58 -6.06 14.78 -1.46
N HIS A 59 -6.78 13.70 -1.73
CA HIS A 59 -7.45 13.45 -3.00
C HIS A 59 -8.96 13.51 -2.79
N SER A 60 -9.66 14.27 -3.63
CA SER A 60 -11.12 14.34 -3.63
C SER A 60 -11.66 13.52 -4.79
N ILE A 61 -12.69 12.72 -4.52
CA ILE A 61 -13.37 11.88 -5.51
C ILE A 61 -14.87 12.14 -5.43
N ASP A 62 -15.53 12.20 -6.58
CA ASP A 62 -16.98 12.28 -6.65
C ASP A 62 -17.67 11.10 -5.94
N LYS A 63 -18.73 11.39 -5.17
CA LYS A 63 -19.44 10.37 -4.39
C LYS A 63 -20.03 9.23 -5.22
N ASP A 64 -20.50 9.50 -6.44
CA ASP A 64 -21.04 8.46 -7.31
C ASP A 64 -19.92 7.57 -7.87
N GLN A 65 -18.77 8.15 -8.21
CA GLN A 65 -17.58 7.39 -8.63
C GLN A 65 -17.07 6.49 -7.49
N LEU A 66 -16.92 7.04 -6.29
CA LEU A 66 -16.50 6.29 -5.10
C LEU A 66 -17.49 5.16 -4.80
N SER A 67 -18.79 5.46 -4.80
CA SER A 67 -19.83 4.46 -4.52
C SER A 67 -19.83 3.31 -5.53
N ARG A 68 -19.58 3.62 -6.81
CA ARG A 68 -19.43 2.61 -7.86
C ARG A 68 -18.19 1.75 -7.63
N PHE A 69 -17.07 2.37 -7.31
CA PHE A 69 -15.82 1.66 -7.05
C PHE A 69 -15.93 0.75 -5.82
N LEU A 70 -16.46 1.25 -4.71
CA LEU A 70 -16.68 0.46 -3.49
C LEU A 70 -17.65 -0.71 -3.70
N ARG A 71 -18.67 -0.53 -4.55
CA ARG A 71 -19.58 -1.63 -4.89
C ARG A 71 -18.89 -2.77 -5.64
N GLU A 72 -17.94 -2.44 -6.51
CA GLU A 72 -17.26 -3.42 -7.37
C GLU A 72 -16.03 -4.03 -6.69
N PHE A 73 -15.25 -3.22 -5.98
CA PHE A 73 -13.94 -3.58 -5.43
C PHE A 73 -13.79 -3.33 -3.93
N GLY A 74 -14.76 -2.69 -3.27
CA GLY A 74 -14.63 -2.28 -1.87
C GLY A 74 -14.41 -3.46 -0.90
N ALA A 75 -14.95 -4.64 -1.21
CA ALA A 75 -14.75 -5.85 -0.40
C ALA A 75 -13.46 -6.63 -0.75
N LEU A 76 -12.71 -6.21 -1.78
CA LEU A 76 -11.45 -6.85 -2.15
C LEU A 76 -10.32 -6.38 -1.24
N HIS A 77 -9.34 -7.26 -1.04
CA HIS A 77 -8.07 -6.86 -0.46
C HIS A 77 -7.24 -6.10 -1.52
N PRO A 78 -6.46 -5.07 -1.15
CA PRO A 78 -5.57 -4.35 -2.06
C PRO A 78 -4.66 -5.27 -2.90
N SER A 79 -4.13 -6.33 -2.29
CA SER A 79 -3.28 -7.31 -2.98
C SER A 79 -4.05 -8.12 -4.03
N ASP A 80 -5.32 -8.43 -3.79
CA ASP A 80 -6.18 -9.13 -4.75
C ASP A 80 -6.53 -8.22 -5.93
N TYR A 81 -6.82 -6.95 -5.67
CA TYR A 81 -7.05 -5.96 -6.71
C TYR A 81 -5.81 -5.80 -7.58
N GLN A 82 -4.63 -5.62 -6.98
CA GLN A 82 -3.37 -5.50 -7.70
C GLN A 82 -3.05 -6.76 -8.52
N SER A 83 -3.34 -7.94 -7.98
CA SER A 83 -3.15 -9.21 -8.70
C SER A 83 -4.09 -9.37 -9.90
N GLN A 84 -5.33 -8.87 -9.81
CA GLN A 84 -6.34 -8.97 -10.87
C GLN A 84 -6.21 -7.87 -11.94
N HIS A 85 -5.89 -6.65 -11.53
CA HIS A 85 -5.89 -5.45 -12.39
C HIS A 85 -4.48 -5.01 -12.81
N GLY A 86 -3.43 -5.52 -12.16
CA GLY A 86 -2.05 -5.17 -12.44
C GLY A 86 -1.66 -3.74 -12.01
N THR A 87 -2.51 -3.06 -11.24
CA THR A 87 -2.30 -1.69 -10.75
C THR A 87 -2.74 -1.56 -9.29
N ASP A 88 -2.21 -0.56 -8.57
CA ASP A 88 -2.68 -0.23 -7.23
C ASP A 88 -4.07 0.40 -7.32
N TRP A 89 -4.97 0.00 -6.43
CA TRP A 89 -6.34 0.48 -6.41
C TRP A 89 -6.44 1.99 -6.19
N ARG A 90 -5.47 2.58 -5.48
CA ARG A 90 -5.38 4.04 -5.26
C ARG A 90 -5.05 4.74 -6.56
N ASP A 91 -4.18 4.16 -7.39
CA ASP A 91 -3.82 4.73 -8.69
C ASP A 91 -5.02 4.72 -9.65
N ASP A 92 -5.84 3.66 -9.63
CA ASP A 92 -7.05 3.58 -10.47
C ASP A 92 -8.16 4.52 -9.98
N LEU A 93 -8.31 4.65 -8.66
CA LEU A 93 -9.37 5.45 -8.04
C LEU A 93 -9.06 6.96 -8.05
N PHE A 94 -7.81 7.37 -7.83
CA PHE A 94 -7.39 8.78 -7.72
C PHE A 94 -6.84 9.39 -9.02
N ARG A 95 -6.99 8.70 -10.17
CA ARG A 95 -6.44 9.13 -11.46
C ARG A 95 -7.10 10.37 -12.05
#